data_AF-A0A7R9AE63-F1
#
_entry.id   AF-A0A7R9AE63-F1
#
_cell.length_a   1.000
_cell.length_b   1.000
_cell.length_c   1.000
_cell.angle_alpha   90.00
_cell.angle_beta   90.00
_cell.angle_gamma   90.00
#
_symmetry.space_group_name_H-M   'P 1'
#
loop_
_entity.id
_entity.type
_entity.pdbx_description
1 polymer ?
#
loop_
_entity_poly.entity_id
_entity_poly.type
_entity_poly.pdbx_seq_one_letter_code
_entity_poly.pdbx_strand_id
1 'polypeptide(L)'
;MKLTGDGGLGDECDNNANCNGNANLHCEDGICKCADDFELNVETLTCDKKPGGLGDECLTDADCDVEAHLECNPSLDKCDCMPGFEIDPDTLQCV
;
A
#
# COMPACT_ATOMS: atom_id res chain seq x y z
N MET A 1 21.50 -24.92 -8.38
CA MET A 1 21.46 -24.47 -6.97
C MET A 1 20.38 -23.41 -6.91
N LYS A 2 19.15 -23.76 -6.49
CA LYS A 2 18.12 -22.75 -6.22
C LYS A 2 18.31 -22.37 -4.76
N LEU A 3 18.86 -21.19 -4.53
CA LEU A 3 18.91 -20.62 -3.19
C LEU A 3 17.44 -20.46 -2.77
N THR A 4 17.08 -21.10 -1.67
CA THR A 4 15.84 -20.87 -0.94
C THR A 4 15.89 -19.41 -0.49
N GLY A 5 15.47 -18.50 -1.36
CA GLY A 5 15.22 -17.11 -0.99
C GLY A 5 13.94 -17.10 -0.18
N ASP A 6 13.99 -16.51 1.00
CA ASP A 6 12.88 -16.40 1.96
C ASP A 6 11.70 -15.57 1.41
N GLY A 7 11.70 -15.19 0.13
CA GLY A 7 10.64 -14.42 -0.52
C GLY A 7 10.45 -13.06 0.16
N GLY A 8 11.55 -12.49 0.66
CA GLY A 8 11.56 -11.27 1.43
C GLY A 8 11.40 -10.04 0.53
N LEU A 9 11.18 -8.90 1.16
CA LEU A 9 11.16 -7.63 0.45
C LEU A 9 12.51 -7.37 -0.23
N GLY A 10 12.48 -7.07 -1.52
CA GLY A 10 13.67 -6.89 -2.36
C GLY A 10 14.24 -8.17 -2.97
N ASP A 11 13.67 -9.35 -2.69
CA ASP A 11 14.05 -10.60 -3.37
C ASP A 11 13.53 -10.62 -4.82
N GLU A 12 14.25 -11.33 -5.68
CA GLU A 12 13.81 -11.63 -7.04
C GLU A 12 12.59 -12.57 -7.01
N CYS A 13 11.58 -12.25 -7.81
CA CYS A 13 10.35 -13.02 -7.90
C CYS A 13 9.93 -13.23 -9.35
N ASP A 14 9.33 -14.39 -9.62
CA ASP A 14 8.69 -14.68 -10.91
C ASP A 14 7.17 -14.41 -10.86
N ASN A 15 6.59 -14.42 -9.66
CA ASN A 15 5.18 -14.24 -9.38
C ASN A 15 4.98 -13.92 -7.89
N ASN A 16 3.79 -13.42 -7.52
CA ASN A 16 3.47 -13.08 -6.13
C ASN A 16 3.61 -14.26 -5.16
N ALA A 17 3.52 -15.51 -5.61
CA ALA A 17 3.69 -16.68 -4.72
C ALA A 17 5.15 -16.88 -4.26
N ASN A 18 6.11 -16.28 -4.97
CA ASN A 18 7.51 -16.24 -4.54
C ASN A 18 7.73 -15.22 -3.40
N CYS A 19 6.85 -14.23 -3.23
CA CYS A 19 6.95 -13.18 -2.21
C CYS A 19 6.24 -13.59 -0.91
N ASN A 20 6.73 -14.64 -0.24
CA ASN A 20 6.11 -15.21 0.96
C ASN A 20 6.71 -14.73 2.29
N GLY A 21 7.71 -13.85 2.26
CA GLY A 21 8.39 -13.35 3.45
C GLY A 21 7.55 -12.38 4.28
N ASN A 22 6.49 -11.78 3.70
CA ASN A 22 5.57 -10.89 4.39
C ASN A 22 4.19 -10.92 3.72
N ALA A 23 3.11 -10.88 4.49
CA ALA A 23 1.74 -11.09 4.00
C ALA A 23 1.23 -10.00 3.04
N ASN A 24 2.00 -8.91 2.87
CA ASN A 24 1.63 -7.74 2.09
C ASN A 24 2.67 -7.43 0.99
N LEU A 25 3.37 -8.45 0.50
CA LEU A 25 4.30 -8.34 -0.62
C LEU A 25 3.65 -8.78 -1.94
N HIS A 26 3.96 -8.07 -3.00
CA HIS A 26 3.58 -8.36 -4.37
C HIS A 26 4.84 -8.36 -5.25
N CYS A 27 4.83 -9.22 -6.27
CA CYS A 27 5.91 -9.29 -7.24
C CYS A 27 5.71 -8.22 -8.33
N GLU A 28 6.48 -7.13 -8.23
CA GLU A 28 6.45 -6.03 -9.20
C GLU A 28 7.81 -5.91 -9.90
N ASP A 29 7.82 -5.83 -11.24
CA ASP A 29 9.07 -5.75 -12.02
C ASP A 29 10.06 -6.91 -11.76
N GLY A 30 9.54 -8.07 -11.34
CA GLY A 30 10.36 -9.23 -10.99
C GLY A 30 11.06 -9.10 -9.63
N ILE A 31 10.63 -8.16 -8.79
CA ILE A 31 11.14 -7.94 -7.43
C ILE A 31 9.96 -7.89 -6.45
N CYS A 32 10.10 -8.52 -5.28
CA CYS A 32 9.10 -8.43 -4.23
C CYS A 32 9.09 -7.03 -3.60
N LYS A 33 7.99 -6.30 -3.78
CA LYS A 33 7.74 -4.98 -3.18
C LYS A 33 6.49 -5.03 -2.31
N CYS A 34 6.30 -4.03 -1.45
CA CYS A 34 5.05 -3.90 -0.72
C CYS A 34 3.89 -3.66 -1.71
N ALA A 35 2.72 -4.22 -1.39
CA ALA A 35 1.49 -3.93 -2.12
C ALA A 35 1.17 -2.42 -2.09
N ASP A 36 0.35 -1.94 -3.02
CA ASP A 36 0.08 -0.51 -3.22
C ASP A 36 -0.33 0.24 -1.94
N ASP A 37 -1.12 -0.41 -1.07
CA ASP A 37 -1.57 0.11 0.22
C ASP A 37 -0.52 0.04 1.35
N PHE A 38 0.69 -0.45 1.08
CA PHE A 38 1.71 -0.71 2.08
C PHE A 38 3.05 -0.07 1.69
N GLU A 39 3.77 0.49 2.66
CA GLU A 39 5.14 0.96 2.49
C GLU A 39 6.12 0.12 3.27
N LEU A 40 7.36 0.12 2.78
CA LEU A 40 8.45 -0.49 3.51
C LEU A 40 8.76 0.35 4.75
N ASN A 41 8.45 -0.22 5.91
CA ASN A 41 9.00 0.26 7.16
C ASN A 41 10.46 -0.21 7.26
N VAL A 42 11.39 0.72 7.08
CA VAL A 42 12.84 0.45 7.13
C VAL A 42 13.35 0.05 8.52
N GLU A 43 12.61 0.35 9.59
CA GLU A 43 13.00 -0.02 10.96
C GLU A 43 12.67 -1.47 11.28
N THR A 44 11.50 -1.94 10.83
CA THR A 44 11.02 -3.31 11.08
C THR A 44 11.26 -4.24 9.90
N LEU A 45 11.64 -3.70 8.73
CA LEU A 45 11.72 -4.41 7.45
C LEU A 45 10.39 -5.11 7.10
N THR A 46 9.27 -4.51 7.49
CA THR A 46 7.92 -4.99 7.20
C THR A 46 7.19 -4.06 6.27
N CYS A 47 6.24 -4.60 5.51
CA CYS A 47 5.28 -3.78 4.78
C CYS A 47 4.17 -3.38 5.74
N ASP A 48 4.24 -2.15 6.23
CA ASP A 48 3.20 -1.54 7.05
C ASP A 48 2.22 -0.80 6.15
N LYS A 49 0.95 -0.76 6.55
CA LYS A 49 -0.08 -0.07 5.78
C LYS A 49 0.33 1.40 5.69
N LYS A 50 0.36 1.96 4.47
CA LYS A 50 0.68 3.37 4.27
C LYS A 50 -0.31 4.21 5.08
N PRO A 51 0.15 5.06 6.01
CA PRO A 51 -0.73 6.04 6.61
C PRO A 51 -1.23 6.96 5.49
N GLY A 52 -2.55 7.18 5.43
CA GLY A 52 -3.17 8.05 4.43
C GLY A 52 -4.02 7.37 3.36
N GLY A 53 -4.21 6.06 3.44
CA GLY A 53 -5.16 5.36 2.58
C GLY A 53 -6.62 5.68 2.94
N LEU A 54 -7.55 5.25 2.10
CA LEU A 54 -8.97 5.51 2.31
C LEU A 54 -9.44 4.98 3.69
N GLY A 55 -10.00 5.87 4.50
CA GLY A 55 -10.48 5.60 5.85
C GLY A 55 -9.42 5.66 6.97
N ASP A 56 -8.15 5.92 6.64
CA ASP A 56 -7.10 6.20 7.63
C ASP A 56 -7.28 7.57 8.29
N GLU A 57 -6.82 7.70 9.53
CA GLU A 57 -6.88 8.96 10.26
C GLU A 57 -5.95 10.00 9.63
N CYS A 58 -6.43 11.23 9.49
CA CYS A 58 -5.70 12.32 8.89
C CYS A 58 -5.88 13.60 9.69
N LEU A 59 -4.89 14.49 9.63
CA LEU A 59 -4.97 15.84 10.19
C LEU A 59 -5.00 16.89 9.09
N THR A 60 -4.43 16.57 7.94
CA THR A 60 -4.28 17.43 6.78
C THR A 60 -4.42 16.62 5.49
N ASP A 61 -4.78 17.28 4.39
CA ASP A 61 -4.89 16.62 3.08
C ASP A 61 -3.57 15.97 2.63
N ALA A 62 -2.43 16.52 3.09
CA ALA A 62 -1.12 15.96 2.83
C ALA A 62 -0.92 14.57 3.48
N ASP A 63 -1.68 14.26 4.53
CA ASP A 63 -1.68 12.92 5.12
C ASP A 63 -2.39 11.91 4.21
N CYS A 64 -3.26 12.36 3.29
CA CYS A 64 -4.05 11.52 2.39
C CYS A 64 -3.53 11.50 0.95
N ASP A 65 -2.37 12.11 0.68
CA ASP A 65 -1.78 12.28 -0.65
C ASP A 65 -1.14 10.98 -1.20
N VAL A 66 -1.51 9.84 -0.63
CA VAL A 66 -1.01 8.52 -0.99
C VAL A 66 -1.65 8.01 -2.27
N GLU A 67 -2.92 8.36 -2.47
CA GLU A 67 -3.65 8.08 -3.70
C GLU A 67 -4.17 9.36 -4.35
N ALA A 68 -4.28 9.30 -5.68
CA ALA A 68 -4.99 10.33 -6.41
C ALA A 68 -6.45 10.38 -5.95
N HIS A 69 -6.96 11.58 -5.75
CA HIS A 69 -8.37 11.82 -5.41
C HIS A 69 -8.81 11.51 -3.98
N LEU A 70 -7.87 11.40 -3.04
CA LEU A 70 -8.15 11.44 -1.60
C LEU A 70 -7.97 12.86 -1.04
N GLU A 71 -8.81 13.25 -0.08
CA GLU A 71 -8.62 14.44 0.78
C GLU A 71 -8.88 14.08 2.24
N CYS A 72 -8.35 14.89 3.15
CA CYS A 72 -8.62 14.68 4.57
C CYS A 72 -10.00 15.25 4.89
N ASN A 73 -10.98 14.38 5.13
CA ASN A 73 -12.32 14.81 5.48
C ASN A 73 -12.34 15.32 6.92
N PRO A 74 -12.46 16.65 7.14
CA PRO A 74 -12.38 17.24 8.48
C PRO A 74 -13.61 16.94 9.34
N SER A 75 -14.67 16.34 8.76
CA SER A 75 -15.85 15.90 9.52
C SER A 75 -15.65 14.52 10.12
N LEU A 76 -14.74 13.72 9.56
CA LEU A 76 -14.46 12.35 9.97
C LEU A 76 -13.06 12.20 10.57
N ASP A 77 -12.20 13.22 10.43
CA ASP A 77 -10.75 13.17 10.70
C ASP A 77 -10.09 12.00 9.98
N LYS A 78 -10.57 11.71 8.75
CA LYS A 78 -10.16 10.55 7.96
C LYS A 78 -10.01 10.87 6.49
N CYS A 79 -9.07 10.19 5.83
CA CYS A 79 -8.91 10.25 4.39
C CYS A 79 -10.15 9.67 3.71
N ASP A 80 -10.74 10.46 2.84
CA ASP A 80 -11.96 10.12 2.10
C ASP A 80 -11.82 10.60 0.66
N CYS A 81 -12.62 10.06 -0.24
CA CYS A 81 -12.57 10.53 -1.63
C CYS A 81 -12.97 12.00 -1.71
N MET A 82 -12.23 12.74 -2.54
CA MET A 82 -12.59 14.11 -2.91
C MET A 82 -14.04 14.16 -3.39
N PRO A 83 -14.78 15.24 -3.10
CA PRO A 83 -16.19 15.34 -3.44
C PRO A 83 -16.36 15.29 -4.96
N GLY A 84 -17.04 14.24 -5.43
CA GLY A 84 -17.27 13.96 -6.85
C GLY A 84 -16.53 12.74 -7.39
N PHE A 85 -15.66 12.12 -6.57
CA PHE A 85 -15.05 10.82 -6.84
C PHE A 85 -15.76 9.73 -6.06
N GLU A 86 -15.81 8.52 -6.63
CA GLU A 86 -16.43 7.36 -6.00
C GLU A 86 -15.36 6.31 -5.69
N ILE A 87 -15.57 5.54 -4.62
CA ILE A 87 -14.67 4.43 -4.28
C ILE A 87 -14.91 3.30 -5.28
N ASP A 88 -13.89 2.97 -6.07
CA ASP A 88 -13.91 1.79 -6.90
C ASP A 88 -13.86 0.53 -5.99
N PRO A 89 -14.87 -0.34 -6.02
CA PRO A 89 -14.93 -1.49 -5.12
C PRO A 89 -13.93 -2.59 -5.48
N ASP A 90 -13.34 -2.57 -6.69
CA ASP A 90 -12.38 -3.55 -7.15
C ASP A 90 -10.94 -3.13 -6.81
N THR A 91 -10.62 -1.83 -6.89
CA THR A 91 -9.28 -1.30 -6.59
C THR A 91 -9.16 -0.62 -5.24
N LEU A 92 -10.28 -0.29 -4.58
CA LEU A 92 -10.36 0.51 -3.35
C LEU A 92 -9.77 1.93 -3.50
N GLN A 93 -9.73 2.45 -4.73
CA GLN A 93 -9.21 3.78 -5.06
C GLN A 93 -10.34 4.75 -5.40
N CYS A 94 -10.08 6.04 -5.32
CA CYS A 94 -11.01 7.08 -5.73
C CYS A 94 -10.94 7.33 -7.24
N VAL A 95 -12.05 7.08 -7.97
CA VAL A 95 -12.16 7.19 -9.44
C VAL A 95 -13.22 8.17 -9.91
#